data_AF-A0A560H6K2-F1
#
_entry.id   AF-A0A560H6K2-F1
#
_cell.length_a   1.000
_cell.length_b   1.000
_cell.length_c   1.000
_cell.angle_alpha   90.00
_cell.angle_beta   90.00
_cell.angle_gamma   90.00
#
_symmetry.space_group_name_H-M   'P 1'
#
loop_
_entity.id
_entity.type
_entity.pdbx_description
1 polymer ?
#
loop_
_entity_poly.entity_id
_entity_poly.type
_entity_poly.pdbx_seq_one_letter_code
_entity_poly.pdbx_strand_id
1 'polypeptide(L)'
;MFDPSKPVQTRDGRAVELVCRDVSGEYPLAGIVTERDGTKRVDQWTREGTDFVGQECDSPDDLVNVPEAAKGRRKVYLNIYSNGAMSAHRDTGEAHRRAYMGAWPVVARSVVNVEWTEGVFAA
;
A
#
# COMPACT_ATOMS: atom_id res chain seq x y z
N MET A 1 -0.23 -12.05 -14.54
CA MET A 1 -1.12 -13.16 -14.15
C MET A 1 -1.81 -12.76 -12.87
N PHE A 2 -3.13 -12.92 -12.80
CA PHE A 2 -3.95 -12.62 -11.62
C PHE A 2 -3.75 -13.68 -10.51
N ASP A 3 -3.80 -13.24 -9.26
CA ASP A 3 -3.65 -14.07 -8.05
C ASP A 3 -4.69 -13.66 -6.99
N PRO A 4 -5.74 -14.46 -6.75
CA PRO A 4 -6.81 -14.10 -5.82
C PRO A 4 -6.37 -14.11 -4.34
N SER A 5 -5.15 -14.58 -4.02
CA SER A 5 -4.61 -14.54 -2.65
C SER A 5 -4.01 -13.20 -2.26
N LYS A 6 -3.74 -12.32 -3.24
CA LYS A 6 -3.16 -10.99 -3.04
C LYS A 6 -4.24 -9.91 -2.99
N PRO A 7 -3.91 -8.69 -2.55
CA PRO A 7 -4.79 -7.54 -2.71
C PRO A 7 -5.17 -7.31 -4.17
N VAL A 8 -6.43 -6.98 -4.41
CA VAL A 8 -7.01 -6.77 -5.75
C VAL A 8 -7.82 -5.49 -5.80
N GLN A 9 -8.00 -4.97 -7.02
CA GLN A 9 -8.89 -3.88 -7.35
C GLN A 9 -9.51 -4.15 -8.72
N THR A 10 -10.59 -3.46 -9.08
CA THR A 10 -11.02 -3.44 -10.48
C THR A 10 -9.96 -2.74 -11.33
N ARG A 11 -9.94 -3.05 -12.63
CA ARG A 11 -8.99 -2.47 -13.58
C ARG A 11 -9.10 -0.95 -13.67
N ASP A 12 -10.30 -0.40 -13.48
CA ASP A 12 -10.52 1.04 -13.44
C ASP A 12 -10.20 1.71 -12.08
N GLY A 13 -9.71 0.94 -11.10
CA GLY A 13 -9.15 1.44 -9.85
C GLY A 13 -10.09 1.44 -8.64
N ARG A 14 -11.27 0.81 -8.71
CA ARG A 14 -12.16 0.67 -7.54
C ARG A 14 -11.65 -0.42 -6.60
N ALA A 15 -11.73 -0.15 -5.31
CA ALA A 15 -11.28 -1.09 -4.28
C ALA A 15 -12.20 -2.31 -4.22
N VAL A 16 -11.60 -3.50 -4.13
CA VAL A 16 -12.32 -4.77 -4.01
C VAL A 16 -11.83 -5.56 -2.80
N GLU A 17 -12.75 -6.00 -1.96
CA GLU A 17 -12.50 -6.94 -0.88
C GLU A 17 -13.09 -8.31 -1.25
N LEU A 18 -12.24 -9.29 -1.57
CA LEU A 18 -12.68 -10.65 -1.86
C LEU A 18 -13.11 -11.37 -0.57
N VAL A 19 -14.37 -11.78 -0.53
CA VAL A 19 -15.02 -12.44 0.61
C VAL A 19 -15.03 -13.96 0.43
N CYS A 20 -15.14 -14.45 -0.81
CA CYS A 20 -15.12 -15.87 -1.13
C CYS A 20 -14.23 -16.15 -2.34
N ARG A 21 -13.46 -17.25 -2.29
CA ARG A 21 -12.44 -17.60 -3.29
C ARG A 21 -12.47 -19.07 -3.73
N ASP A 22 -13.31 -19.87 -3.08
CA ASP A 22 -13.27 -21.33 -3.08
C ASP A 22 -14.63 -21.96 -3.42
N VAL A 23 -15.56 -21.18 -3.98
CA VAL A 23 -16.83 -21.72 -4.49
C VAL A 23 -16.62 -22.45 -5.81
N SER A 24 -17.41 -23.50 -6.03
CA SER A 24 -17.49 -24.18 -7.32
C SER A 24 -18.41 -23.41 -8.28
N GLY A 25 -18.03 -23.30 -9.55
CA GLY A 25 -18.84 -22.67 -10.59
C GLY A 25 -18.01 -21.84 -11.55
N GLU A 26 -18.69 -21.14 -12.46
CA GLU A 26 -18.05 -20.25 -13.43
C GLU A 26 -17.49 -18.98 -12.78
N TYR A 27 -18.11 -18.51 -11.70
CA TYR A 27 -17.70 -17.32 -10.94
C TYR A 27 -17.33 -17.70 -9.50
N PRO A 28 -16.16 -18.34 -9.29
CA PRO A 28 -15.75 -18.84 -7.97
C PRO A 28 -15.25 -17.73 -7.02
N LEU A 29 -15.08 -16.50 -7.50
CA LEU A 29 -14.65 -15.36 -6.70
C LEU A 29 -15.84 -14.45 -6.44
N ALA A 30 -16.05 -14.04 -5.19
CA ALA A 30 -17.06 -13.06 -4.83
C ALA A 30 -16.48 -12.04 -3.85
N GLY A 31 -16.90 -10.79 -3.97
CA GLY A 31 -16.32 -9.70 -3.19
C GLY A 31 -17.19 -8.46 -3.14
N ILE A 32 -16.73 -7.49 -2.36
CA ILE A 32 -17.39 -6.19 -2.19
C ILE A 32 -16.58 -5.16 -2.96
N VAL A 33 -17.20 -4.54 -3.96
CA VAL A 33 -16.66 -3.38 -4.68
C VAL A 33 -17.07 -2.12 -3.95
N THR A 34 -16.12 -1.22 -3.69
CA THR A 34 -16.41 0.14 -3.22
C THR A 34 -16.42 1.07 -4.42
N GLU A 35 -17.60 1.58 -4.76
CA GLU A 35 -17.80 2.53 -5.85
C GLU A 35 -17.20 3.91 -5.52
N ARG A 36 -17.06 4.76 -6.54
CA ARG A 36 -16.42 6.09 -6.41
C ARG A 36 -17.19 7.04 -5.50
N ASP A 37 -18.49 6.83 -5.33
CA ASP A 37 -19.35 7.57 -4.40
C ASP A 37 -19.33 6.99 -2.97
N GLY A 38 -18.53 5.93 -2.74
CA GLY A 38 -18.42 5.22 -1.48
C GLY A 38 -19.50 4.16 -1.25
N THR A 39 -20.43 3.96 -2.19
CA THR A 39 -21.40 2.87 -2.10
C THR A 39 -20.71 1.52 -2.23
N LYS A 40 -21.28 0.50 -1.61
CA LYS A 40 -20.75 -0.86 -1.62
C LYS A 40 -21.71 -1.78 -2.37
N ARG A 41 -21.20 -2.53 -3.34
CA ARG A 41 -21.96 -3.58 -4.03
C ARG A 41 -21.23 -4.91 -3.97
N VAL A 42 -21.98 -6.00 -4.03
CA VAL A 42 -21.43 -7.34 -4.18
C VAL A 42 -21.27 -7.63 -5.66
N ASP A 43 -20.16 -8.24 -6.03
CA ASP A 43 -19.92 -8.71 -7.39
C ASP A 43 -19.16 -10.05 -7.38
N GLN A 44 -19.11 -10.69 -8.54
CA GLN A 44 -18.51 -12.01 -8.73
C GLN A 44 -17.64 -12.06 -9.99
N TRP A 45 -16.58 -12.87 -9.95
CA TRP A 45 -15.60 -12.98 -11.04
C TRP A 45 -15.20 -14.43 -11.27
N THR A 46 -14.69 -14.69 -12.47
CA THR A 46 -14.04 -15.95 -12.83
C THR A 46 -12.79 -16.19 -12.01
N ARG A 47 -12.20 -17.39 -12.07
CA ARG A 47 -10.96 -17.70 -11.34
C ARG A 47 -9.78 -16.84 -11.79
N GLU A 48 -9.83 -16.40 -13.04
CA GLU A 48 -8.85 -15.54 -13.69
C GLU A 48 -9.10 -14.05 -13.38
N GLY A 49 -10.18 -13.73 -12.66
CA GLY A 49 -10.53 -12.37 -12.25
C GLY A 49 -11.36 -11.58 -13.25
N THR A 50 -11.91 -12.20 -14.29
CA THR A 50 -12.77 -11.51 -15.27
C THR A 50 -14.21 -11.37 -14.76
N ASP A 51 -14.88 -10.29 -15.14
CA ASP A 51 -16.28 -10.03 -14.75
C ASP A 51 -17.29 -10.92 -15.52
N PHE A 52 -16.91 -11.41 -16.70
CA PHE A 52 -17.73 -12.26 -17.53
C PHE A 52 -16.95 -13.43 -18.17
N VAL A 53 -17.65 -14.54 -18.41
CA VAL A 53 -17.11 -15.74 -19.07
C VAL A 53 -17.19 -15.59 -20.59
N GLY A 54 -16.12 -15.95 -21.30
CA GLY A 54 -16.10 -15.89 -22.78
C GLY A 54 -15.85 -14.49 -23.35
N GLN A 55 -15.37 -13.59 -22.49
CA GLN A 55 -14.99 -12.24 -22.85
C GLN A 55 -13.74 -12.22 -23.74
N GLU A 56 -13.78 -11.47 -24.83
CA GLU A 56 -12.68 -11.35 -25.80
C GLU A 56 -11.75 -10.15 -25.53
N CYS A 57 -12.18 -9.21 -24.68
CA CYS A 57 -11.49 -7.94 -24.41
C CYS A 57 -11.55 -7.57 -22.92
N ASP A 58 -10.48 -6.99 -22.37
CA ASP A 58 -10.44 -6.52 -20.97
C ASP A 58 -11.63 -5.60 -20.60
N SER A 59 -12.27 -5.87 -19.46
CA SER A 59 -13.33 -5.03 -18.87
C SER A 59 -12.76 -4.10 -17.79
N PRO A 60 -13.34 -2.89 -17.63
CA PRO A 60 -13.09 -2.03 -16.47
C PRO A 60 -13.38 -2.71 -15.12
N ASP A 61 -14.28 -3.70 -15.09
CA ASP A 61 -14.69 -4.45 -13.89
C ASP A 61 -13.80 -5.68 -13.62
N ASP A 62 -12.89 -6.04 -14.52
CA ASP A 62 -11.90 -7.10 -14.29
C ASP A 62 -11.05 -6.81 -13.05
N LEU A 63 -10.70 -7.85 -12.30
CA LEU A 63 -9.77 -7.77 -11.20
C LEU A 63 -8.33 -7.74 -11.68
N VAL A 64 -7.55 -6.85 -11.08
CA VAL A 64 -6.09 -6.81 -11.19
C VAL A 64 -5.47 -6.84 -9.81
N ASN A 65 -4.31 -7.48 -9.67
CA ASN A 65 -3.56 -7.42 -8.42
C ASN A 65 -3.04 -6.00 -8.20
N VAL A 66 -3.29 -5.46 -7.01
CA VAL A 66 -2.66 -4.22 -6.59
C VAL A 66 -1.19 -4.53 -6.33
N PRO A 67 -0.23 -3.73 -6.85
CA PRO A 67 1.14 -3.84 -6.41
C PRO A 67 1.17 -3.68 -4.90
N GLU A 68 1.60 -4.71 -4.17
CA GLU A 68 1.85 -4.56 -2.74
C GLU A 68 2.91 -3.48 -2.61
N ALA A 69 2.50 -2.28 -2.15
CA ALA A 69 3.45 -1.23 -1.82
C ALA A 69 4.51 -1.85 -0.94
N ALA A 70 5.79 -1.75 -1.33
CA ALA A 70 6.87 -2.36 -0.59
C ALA A 70 6.81 -1.87 0.86
N LYS A 71 6.32 -2.72 1.76
CA LYS A 71 6.26 -2.43 3.19
C LYS A 71 7.65 -2.69 3.72
N GLY A 72 8.37 -1.61 4.00
CA GLY A 72 9.70 -1.69 4.56
C GLY A 72 9.70 -1.36 6.05
N ARG A 73 10.63 -2.00 6.78
CA ARG A 73 11.02 -1.63 8.14
C ARG A 73 12.48 -1.22 8.13
N ARG A 74 12.79 -0.08 8.74
CA ARG A 74 14.16 0.41 8.86
C ARG A 74 14.35 1.17 10.15
N LYS A 75 15.56 1.06 10.68
CA LYS A 75 16.03 1.90 11.76
C LYS A 75 16.30 3.30 11.22
N VAL A 76 15.79 4.31 11.91
CA VAL A 76 16.05 5.72 11.64
C VAL A 76 16.62 6.34 12.91
N TYR A 77 17.66 7.15 12.73
CA TYR A 77 18.34 7.84 13.82
C TYR A 77 17.79 9.26 13.91
N LEU A 78 17.21 9.62 15.06
CA LEU A 78 16.60 10.91 15.29
C LEU A 78 17.51 11.80 16.13
N ASN A 79 17.70 13.04 15.67
CA ASN A 79 18.22 14.13 16.50
C ASN A 79 17.07 15.06 16.86
N ILE A 80 16.93 15.35 18.16
CA ILE A 80 16.00 16.35 18.68
C ILE A 80 16.84 17.55 19.14
N TYR A 81 16.57 18.71 18.57
CA TYR A 81 17.30 19.94 18.84
C TYR A 81 16.64 20.78 19.92
N SER A 82 17.41 21.61 20.62
CA SER A 82 16.93 22.49 21.71
C SER A 82 15.82 23.45 21.30
N ASN A 83 15.69 23.79 20.01
CA ASN A 83 14.62 24.63 19.48
C ASN A 83 13.33 23.85 19.13
N GLY A 84 13.28 22.55 19.43
CA GLY A 84 12.14 21.67 19.13
C GLY A 84 12.14 21.08 17.71
N ALA A 85 13.09 21.42 16.85
CA ALA A 85 13.22 20.79 15.54
C ALA A 85 13.66 19.33 15.68
N MET A 86 13.30 18.50 14.70
CA MET A 86 13.76 17.12 14.60
C MET A 86 14.36 16.85 13.23
N SER A 87 15.39 16.02 13.17
CA SER A 87 15.93 15.49 11.92
C SER A 87 16.07 13.97 12.00
N ALA A 88 15.86 13.31 10.86
CA ALA A 88 15.80 11.87 10.73
C ALA A 88 16.84 11.39 9.71
N HIS A 89 17.70 10.45 10.11
CA HIS A 89 18.85 10.01 9.33
C HIS A 89 18.84 8.51 9.10
N ARG A 90 19.42 8.07 7.97
CA ARG A 90 19.46 6.65 7.60
C ARG A 90 20.56 5.89 8.34
N ASP A 91 21.62 6.59 8.77
CA ASP A 91 22.74 6.00 9.51
C ASP A 91 23.22 6.90 10.65
N THR A 92 24.01 6.30 11.56
CA THR A 92 24.56 6.97 12.74
C THR A 92 25.61 8.03 12.41
N GLY A 93 26.32 7.89 11.30
CA GLY A 93 27.37 8.80 10.86
C GLY A 93 26.79 10.12 10.36
N GLU A 94 25.72 10.06 9.57
CA GLU A 94 24.97 11.24 9.14
C GLU A 94 24.32 11.94 10.33
N ALA A 95 23.67 11.18 11.22
CA ALA A 95 23.10 11.72 12.46
C ALA A 95 24.15 12.43 13.32
N HIS A 96 25.34 11.84 13.48
CA HIS A 96 26.45 12.48 14.20
C HIS A 96 26.89 13.76 13.52
N ARG A 97 27.16 13.73 12.21
CA ARG A 97 27.62 14.91 11.47
C ARG A 97 26.63 16.08 11.59
N ARG A 98 25.33 15.79 11.48
CA ARG A 98 24.25 16.78 11.60
C ARG A 98 24.02 17.27 13.03
N ALA A 99 24.43 16.51 14.04
CA ALA A 99 24.40 16.96 15.43
C ALA A 99 25.49 18.01 15.71
N TYR A 100 26.65 17.90 15.06
CA TYR A 100 27.78 18.82 15.27
C TYR A 100 27.75 20.07 14.39
N MET A 101 27.15 19.99 13.20
CA MET A 101 27.07 21.14 12.28
C MET A 101 25.80 21.98 12.43
N GLY A 102 24.89 21.60 13.32
CA GLY A 102 23.63 22.31 13.53
C GLY A 102 23.82 23.62 14.31
N ALA A 103 23.06 24.66 13.96
CA ALA A 103 23.03 25.92 14.72
C ALA A 103 22.49 25.76 16.15
N TRP A 104 21.80 24.65 16.43
CA TRP A 104 21.19 24.35 17.72
C TRP A 104 21.77 23.05 18.29
N PRO A 105 22.05 22.98 19.60
CA PRO A 105 22.53 21.75 20.22
C PRO A 105 21.45 20.65 20.19
N VAL A 106 21.89 19.41 20.03
CA VAL A 106 21.05 18.22 20.16
C VAL A 106 20.83 17.93 21.65
N VAL A 107 19.58 17.88 22.07
CA VAL A 107 19.18 17.62 23.47
C VAL A 107 18.81 16.15 23.72
N ALA A 108 18.45 15.43 22.67
CA ALA A 108 18.16 14.00 22.75
C ALA A 108 18.44 13.30 21.42
N ARG A 109 18.81 12.02 21.52
CA ARG A 109 18.95 11.11 20.39
C ARG A 109 18.10 9.87 20.63
N SER A 110 17.44 9.39 19.58
CA SER A 110 16.65 8.18 19.64
C SER A 110 16.83 7.35 18.37
N VAL A 111 16.64 6.04 18.49
CA VAL A 111 16.59 5.11 17.36
C VAL A 111 15.17 4.57 17.29
N VAL A 112 14.49 4.82 16.18
CA VAL A 112 13.12 4.37 15.97
C VAL A 112 13.05 3.42 14.79
N ASN A 113 12.21 2.39 14.91
CA ASN A 113 11.84 1.58 13.76
C ASN A 113 10.69 2.28 13.06
N VAL A 114 10.90 2.66 11.80
CA VAL A 114 9.87 3.28 10.97
C VAL A 114 9.35 2.22 10.01
N GLU A 115 8.04 2.07 10.01
CA GLU A 115 7.30 1.35 8.98
C GLU A 115 6.89 2.36 7.91
N TRP A 116 7.18 2.05 6.64
CA TRP A 116 6.71 2.86 5.53
C TRP A 116 5.98 1.99 4.51
N THR A 117 5.03 2.62 3.86
CA THR A 117 4.42 2.18 2.61
C THR A 117 4.94 3.10 1.52
N GLU A 118 5.54 2.55 0.46
CA GLU A 118 5.79 3.33 -0.73
C GLU A 118 4.45 3.79 -1.32
N GLY A 119 4.16 5.09 -1.19
CA GLY A 119 3.03 5.72 -1.85
C GLY A 119 3.50 6.41 -3.12
N VAL A 120 2.75 6.27 -4.21
CA VAL A 120 2.81 7.22 -5.32
C VAL A 120 2.05 8.45 -4.83
N PHE A 121 2.79 9.48 -4.40
CA PHE A 121 2.17 10.79 -4.17
C PHE A 121 1.82 11.34 -5.56
N ALA A 122 0.53 11.47 -5.86
CA ALA A 122 0.10 12.21 -7.03
C ALA A 122 0.72 13.62 -6.95
N ALA A 123 1.51 13.95 -7.97
CA ALA A 123 2.10 15.28 -8.13
C ALA A 123 1.04 16.31 -8.52
#